data_AF-A0A165F538-F1
#
_entry.id   AF-A0A165F538-F1
#
_cell.length_a   1.000
_cell.length_b   1.000
_cell.length_c   1.000
_cell.angle_alpha   90.00
_cell.angle_beta   90.00
_cell.angle_gamma   90.00
#
_symmetry.space_group_name_H-M   'P 1'
#
loop_
_entity.id
_entity.type
_entity.pdbx_description
1 polymer ?
#
loop_
_entity_poly.entity_id
_entity_poly.type
_entity_poly.pdbx_seq_one_letter_code
_entity_poly.pdbx_strand_id
1 'polypeptide(L)'
;MNLDNPQHDDFVVVRRDERFGGFEELKHKDGSAANIQFFRKSVTPLNHQEFDDMLKLQKHIMADNPFGTVYPVYTHDGYKWVLMSIVHEEKTRSSA
;
A
#
# COMPACT_ATOMS: atom_id res chain seq x y z
N MET A 1 -1.51 20.12 5.62
CA MET A 1 -0.53 19.06 5.31
C MET A 1 0.79 19.74 5.00
N ASN A 2 1.81 19.50 5.79
CA ASN A 2 3.15 20.03 5.53
C ASN A 2 3.83 19.09 4.54
N LEU A 3 3.99 19.53 3.29
CA LEU A 3 4.58 18.74 2.21
C LEU A 3 6.09 18.52 2.39
N ASP A 4 6.71 19.23 3.35
CA ASP A 4 8.16 19.23 3.58
C ASP A 4 8.62 18.19 4.63
N ASN A 5 7.70 17.41 5.20
CA ASN A 5 8.05 16.31 6.10
C ASN A 5 7.56 14.96 5.53
N PRO A 6 8.39 14.23 4.76
CA PRO A 6 8.04 12.94 4.17
C PRO A 6 8.05 11.79 5.20
N GLN A 7 8.03 12.08 6.50
CA GLN A 7 7.69 11.07 7.49
C GLN A 7 6.22 10.69 7.29
N HIS A 8 6.01 9.65 6.47
CA HIS A 8 4.75 8.93 6.29
C HIS A 8 4.36 8.17 7.57
N ASP A 9 4.41 8.87 8.70
CA ASP A 9 4.00 8.39 10.01
C ASP A 9 2.48 8.52 10.19
N ASP A 10 1.73 8.73 9.11
CA ASP A 10 0.26 8.71 9.12
C ASP A 10 -0.31 7.28 9.18
N PHE A 11 0.54 6.27 9.02
CA PHE A 11 0.15 4.87 8.92
C PHE A 11 0.66 4.03 10.09
N VAL A 12 -0.13 3.01 10.45
CA VAL A 12 0.27 1.93 11.35
C VAL A 12 0.39 0.64 10.56
N VAL A 13 1.47 -0.10 10.76
CA VAL A 13 1.62 -1.45 10.21
C VAL A 13 0.67 -2.39 10.95
N VAL A 14 -0.31 -2.91 10.22
CA VAL A 14 -1.30 -3.86 10.72
C VAL A 14 -0.76 -5.29 10.60
N ARG A 15 -0.09 -5.58 9.48
CA ARG A 15 0.42 -6.92 9.16
C ARG A 15 1.66 -6.85 8.28
N ARG A 16 2.55 -7.83 8.42
CA ARG A 16 3.64 -8.10 7.48
C ARG A 16 3.41 -9.46 6.83
N ASP A 17 3.69 -9.56 5.54
CA ASP A 17 3.46 -10.77 4.75
C ASP A 17 4.69 -10.99 3.85
N GLU A 18 5.23 -12.21 3.86
CA GLU A 18 6.49 -12.54 3.20
C GLU A 18 6.33 -12.83 1.70
N ARG A 19 5.09 -12.98 1.21
CA ARG A 19 4.83 -13.16 -0.23
C ARG A 19 5.37 -11.97 -1.01
N PHE A 20 5.73 -12.22 -2.27
CA PHE A 20 6.27 -11.20 -3.17
C PHE A 20 7.51 -10.49 -2.57
N GLY A 21 8.40 -11.21 -1.90
CA GLY A 21 9.61 -10.64 -1.30
C GLY A 21 9.33 -9.65 -0.18
N GLY A 22 8.21 -9.79 0.54
CA GLY A 22 7.85 -8.97 1.69
C GLY A 22 7.06 -7.70 1.35
N PHE A 23 5.95 -7.49 2.06
CA PHE A 23 5.20 -6.24 2.09
C PHE A 23 4.50 -6.02 3.43
N GLU A 24 4.07 -4.78 3.66
CA GLU A 24 3.33 -4.35 4.84
C GLU A 24 1.90 -3.96 4.46
N GLU A 25 0.95 -4.35 5.29
CA GLU A 25 -0.41 -3.83 5.27
C GLU A 25 -0.53 -2.73 6.30
N LEU A 26 -1.15 -1.63 5.89
CA LEU A 26 -1.20 -0.39 6.63
C LEU A 26 -2.64 0.04 6.87
N LYS A 27 -2.85 0.74 7.99
CA LYS A 27 -4.08 1.49 8.28
C LYS A 27 -3.72 2.93 8.61
N HIS A 28 -4.55 3.88 8.20
CA HIS A 28 -4.39 5.28 8.57
C HIS A 28 -4.65 5.47 10.08
N LYS A 29 -3.77 6.21 10.78
CA LYS A 29 -3.77 6.37 12.24
C LYS A 29 -5.07 6.97 12.79
N ASP A 30 -5.61 7.96 12.10
CA ASP A 30 -6.83 8.68 12.53
C ASP A 30 -8.15 7.99 12.13
N GLY A 31 -8.08 6.88 11.39
CA GLY A 31 -9.26 6.14 10.91
C GLY A 31 -10.09 6.83 9.83
N SER A 32 -9.66 7.99 9.29
CA SER A 32 -10.36 8.74 8.24
C SER A 32 -10.58 7.96 6.94
N ALA A 33 -9.75 6.94 6.70
CA ALA A 33 -9.78 6.09 5.52
C ALA A 33 -10.22 4.66 5.86
N ALA A 34 -11.31 4.51 6.63
CA ALA A 34 -11.76 3.21 7.15
C ALA A 34 -12.09 2.17 6.07
N ASN A 35 -12.52 2.61 4.88
CA ASN A 35 -12.85 1.78 3.73
C ASN A 35 -11.67 1.57 2.75
N ILE A 36 -10.49 2.12 3.05
CA ILE A 36 -9.30 2.01 2.21
C ILE A 36 -8.30 1.10 2.91
N GLN A 37 -7.87 0.07 2.19
CA GLN A 37 -6.77 -0.77 2.64
C GLN A 37 -5.49 -0.33 1.93
N PHE A 38 -4.44 -0.09 2.72
CA PHE A 38 -3.15 0.37 2.23
C PHE A 38 -2.11 -0.77 2.30
N PHE A 39 -1.24 -0.80 1.31
CA PHE A 39 -0.14 -1.74 1.20
C PHE A 39 1.12 -0.98 0.89
N ARG A 40 2.24 -1.36 1.50
CA ARG A 40 3.53 -0.73 1.27
C ARG A 40 4.60 -1.78 1.03
N LYS A 41 5.39 -1.57 -0.02
CA LYS A 41 6.56 -2.41 -0.33
C LYS A 41 7.78 -1.54 -0.57
N SER A 42 8.90 -1.93 0.03
CA SER A 42 10.21 -1.35 -0.26
C SER A 42 10.84 -2.05 -1.47
N VAL A 43 11.54 -1.26 -2.26
CA VAL A 43 12.34 -1.68 -3.42
C VAL A 43 13.71 -1.03 -3.28
N THR A 44 14.75 -1.83 -3.38
CA THR A 44 16.14 -1.36 -3.41
C THR A 44 16.42 -0.83 -4.82
N PRO A 45 17.02 0.37 -4.98
CA PRO A 45 17.43 0.86 -6.29
C PRO A 45 18.25 -0.18 -7.06
N LEU A 46 17.92 -0.38 -8.34
CA LEU A 46 18.57 -1.35 -9.24
C LEU A 46 18.35 -2.83 -8.89
N ASN A 47 17.55 -3.16 -7.86
CA ASN A 47 17.15 -4.54 -7.62
C ASN A 47 15.92 -4.89 -8.46
N HIS A 48 16.17 -5.49 -9.64
CA HIS A 48 15.13 -5.89 -10.58
C HIS A 48 14.15 -6.93 -10.00
N GLN A 49 14.63 -7.84 -9.15
CA GLN A 49 13.78 -8.87 -8.56
C GLN A 49 12.72 -8.26 -7.62
N GLU A 50 13.14 -7.32 -6.77
CA GLU A 50 12.22 -6.62 -5.86
C GLU A 50 11.19 -5.78 -6.63
N PHE A 51 11.59 -5.21 -7.78
CA PHE A 51 10.68 -4.50 -8.66
C PHE A 51 9.64 -5.42 -9.30
N ASP A 52 10.06 -6.58 -9.82
CA ASP A 52 9.15 -7.58 -10.38
C ASP A 52 8.16 -8.09 -9.33
N ASP A 53 8.63 -8.29 -8.10
CA ASP A 53 7.76 -8.72 -7.01
C ASP A 53 6.78 -7.61 -6.59
N MET A 54 7.17 -6.34 -6.67
CA MET A 54 6.24 -5.21 -6.52
C MET A 54 5.14 -5.21 -7.58
N LEU A 55 5.47 -5.47 -8.85
CA LEU A 55 4.47 -5.57 -9.91
C LEU A 55 3.52 -6.76 -9.71
N LYS A 56 4.04 -7.91 -9.25
CA LYS A 56 3.20 -9.08 -8.90
C LYS A 56 2.26 -8.77 -7.75
N LEU A 57 2.75 -8.08 -6.71
CA LEU A 57 1.93 -7.64 -5.58
C LEU A 57 0.81 -6.70 -6.05
N GLN A 58 1.14 -5.69 -6.87
CA GLN A 58 0.16 -4.78 -7.45
C GLN A 58 -0.95 -5.56 -8.18
N LYS A 59 -0.56 -6.50 -9.05
CA LYS A 59 -1.52 -7.33 -9.78
C LYS A 59 -2.38 -8.18 -8.83
N HIS A 60 -1.80 -8.72 -7.76
CA HIS A 60 -2.51 -9.55 -6.79
C HIS A 60 -3.57 -8.74 -6.04
N ILE A 61 -3.21 -7.58 -5.48
CA ILE A 61 -4.15 -6.78 -4.67
C ILE A 61 -5.23 -6.11 -5.52
N MET A 62 -4.94 -5.81 -6.80
CA MET A 62 -5.88 -5.18 -7.72
C MET A 62 -6.75 -6.19 -8.49
N ALA A 63 -6.51 -7.51 -8.35
CA ALA A 63 -7.22 -8.52 -9.13
C ALA A 63 -8.74 -8.48 -8.93
N ASP A 64 -9.17 -8.27 -7.68
CA ASP A 64 -10.58 -8.32 -7.29
C ASP A 64 -11.15 -6.93 -6.91
N ASN A 65 -10.36 -5.87 -7.08
CA ASN A 65 -10.73 -4.52 -6.66
C ASN A 65 -10.88 -3.60 -7.89
N PRO A 66 -12.09 -3.07 -8.15
CA PRO A 66 -12.33 -2.21 -9.31
C PRO A 66 -11.62 -0.86 -9.20
N PHE A 67 -11.33 -0.42 -7.97
CA PHE A 67 -10.66 0.84 -7.68
C PHE A 67 -9.44 0.65 -6.80
N GLY A 68 -8.28 1.00 -7.34
CA GLY A 68 -7.02 1.03 -6.62
C GLY A 68 -6.12 2.16 -7.11
N THR A 69 -5.18 2.56 -6.29
CA THR A 69 -4.20 3.60 -6.62
C THR A 69 -2.80 3.12 -6.27
N VAL A 70 -1.87 3.31 -7.19
CA VAL A 70 -0.43 3.17 -6.91
C VAL A 70 0.13 4.57 -6.79
N TYR A 71 0.69 4.87 -5.62
CA TYR A 71 1.32 6.17 -5.38
C TYR A 71 2.76 6.15 -5.91
N PRO A 72 3.28 7.30 -6.37
CA PRO A 72 4.65 7.41 -6.84
C PRO A 72 5.66 6.92 -5.80
N VAL A 73 6.75 6.37 -6.32
CA VAL A 73 7.84 5.84 -5.51
C VAL A 73 8.56 6.98 -4.77
N TYR A 74 8.53 6.96 -3.45
CA TYR A 74 9.26 7.93 -2.61
C TYR A 74 10.49 7.29 -1.96
N THR A 75 11.45 8.11 -1.53
CA THR A 75 12.66 7.62 -0.85
C THR A 75 12.52 7.77 0.65
N HIS A 76 12.82 6.71 1.39
CA HIS A 76 12.91 6.71 2.85
C HIS A 76 13.99 5.73 3.29
N ASP A 77 14.95 6.21 4.09
CA ASP A 77 16.13 5.46 4.57
C ASP A 77 16.95 4.75 3.48
N GLY A 78 17.11 5.39 2.32
CA GLY A 78 17.84 4.83 1.17
C GLY A 78 17.06 3.81 0.34
N TYR A 79 15.87 3.41 0.80
CA TYR A 79 14.95 2.55 0.06
C TYR A 79 13.94 3.37 -0.73
N LYS A 80 13.48 2.79 -1.83
CA LYS A 80 12.37 3.31 -2.63
C LYS A 80 11.09 2.60 -2.16
N TRP A 81 10.12 3.34 -1.69
CA TRP A 81 8.87 2.78 -1.17
C TRP A 81 7.72 3.05 -2.14
N VAL A 82 6.93 2.01 -2.37
CA VAL A 82 5.70 2.08 -3.17
C VAL A 82 4.53 1.87 -2.23
N LEU A 83 3.65 2.88 -2.15
CA LEU A 83 2.37 2.78 -1.45
C LEU A 83 1.29 2.43 -2.47
N MET A 84 0.43 1.49 -2.12
CA MET A 84 -0.72 1.08 -2.92
C MET A 84 -1.95 1.12 -2.02
N SER A 85 -3.10 1.45 -2.60
CA SER A 85 -4.37 1.42 -1.88
C SER A 85 -5.45 0.77 -2.74
N ILE A 86 -6.37 0.07 -2.08
CA ILE A 86 -7.62 -0.44 -2.66
C ILE A 86 -8.78 0.10 -1.85
N VAL A 87 -9.88 0.41 -2.53
CA VAL A 87 -11.12 0.83 -1.88
C VAL A 87 -12.03 -0.37 -1.78
N HIS A 88 -12.38 -0.75 -0.55
CA HIS A 88 -13.45 -1.72 -0.32
C HIS A 88 -14.77 -0.97 -0.40
N GLU A 89 -15.62 -1.34 -1.36
CA GLU A 89 -17.02 -0.92 -1.29
C GLU A 89 -17.63 -1.56 -0.04
N GLU A 90 -18.22 -0.74 0.85
CA GLU A 90 -19.10 -1.29 1.86
C GLU A 90 -20.16 -2.08 1.12
N LYS A 91 -20.19 -3.41 1.29
CA LYS A 91 -21.36 -4.20 0.90
C LYS A 91 -22.54 -3.61 1.63
N THR A 92 -23.29 -2.72 0.98
CA THR A 92 -24.62 -2.35 1.41
C THR A 92 -25.33 -3.67 1.61
N ARG A 93 -25.59 -4.01 2.88
CA ARG A 93 -26.52 -5.07 3.22
C ARG A 93 -27.85 -4.60 2.67
N SER A 94 -28.15 -4.93 1.42
CA SER A 94 -29.51 -4.90 0.91
C SER A 94 -30.26 -5.99 1.67
N SER A 95 -30.77 -5.61 2.83
CA SER A 95 -31.89 -6.29 3.46
C SER A 95 -33.15 -5.73 2.81
N ALA A 96 -33.58 -6.36 1.72
CA ALA A 96 -34.93 -6.29 1.18
C ALA A 96 -35.17 -7.51 0.28
#